data_AF-A0A520I2R2-F1
#
_entry.id   AF-A0A520I2R2-F1
#
_cell.length_a   1.000
_cell.length_b   1.000
_cell.length_c   1.000
_cell.angle_alpha   90.00
_cell.angle_beta   90.00
_cell.angle_gamma   90.00
#
_symmetry.space_group_name_H-M   'P 1'
#
loop_
_entity.id
_entity.type
_entity.pdbx_description
1 polymer ?
#
loop_
_entity_poly.entity_id
_entity_poly.type
_entity_poly.pdbx_seq_one_letter_code
_entity_poly.pdbx_strand_id
1 'polypeptide(L)'
;MTVRALVVDDSPTMRAMVAHNLSQDPEIEVIGTADGSQSAREMIKSLNPDVITLDIEMPGMNGLEFLDKIMRLRPMPVVMLSTLTGRGAEATIKALELGAFDCHQKPTHAFGDGLGADLARLVKAAARARVRPRAAAVTARVPAPADYVPRADAMIAIGSSTGGVEALIELLSGFPANCPPTVIVQHMPASFTPSFAARLDRLSAPTVSVARSGAPLEAGHVYVAPGGSHHCEVTGGTLRRCRLVA
;
A
#
# COMPACT_ATOMS: atom_id res chain seq x y z
N MET A 1 -2.57 15.53 -21.12
CA MET A 1 -3.26 14.29 -21.50
C MET A 1 -4.20 13.97 -20.35
N THR A 2 -5.48 13.83 -20.62
CA THR A 2 -6.51 13.59 -19.59
C THR A 2 -6.46 12.13 -19.14
N VAL A 3 -6.45 11.90 -17.84
CA VAL A 3 -6.45 10.56 -17.23
C VAL A 3 -7.86 9.98 -17.29
N ARG A 4 -8.00 8.82 -17.91
CA ARG A 4 -9.30 8.15 -18.10
C ARG A 4 -9.54 7.16 -16.96
N ALA A 5 -10.41 7.51 -16.02
CA ALA A 5 -10.67 6.75 -14.81
C ALA A 5 -11.98 5.94 -14.89
N LEU A 6 -11.95 4.69 -14.40
CA LEU A 6 -13.13 3.86 -14.16
C LEU A 6 -13.37 3.72 -12.66
N VAL A 7 -14.59 4.01 -12.19
CA VAL A 7 -14.96 3.89 -10.77
C VAL A 7 -15.73 2.59 -10.53
N VAL A 8 -15.29 1.77 -9.58
CA VAL A 8 -15.93 0.49 -9.21
C VAL A 8 -16.23 0.46 -7.72
N ASP A 9 -17.51 0.45 -7.37
CA ASP A 9 -18.02 0.38 -5.99
C ASP A 9 -19.46 -0.15 -6.05
N ASP A 10 -19.91 -0.99 -5.12
CA ASP A 10 -21.26 -1.58 -5.15
C ASP A 10 -22.34 -0.58 -4.71
N SER A 11 -21.96 0.42 -3.91
CA SER A 11 -22.85 1.47 -3.42
C SER A 11 -23.07 2.57 -4.47
N PRO A 12 -24.32 2.80 -4.93
CA PRO A 12 -24.63 3.87 -5.88
C PRO A 12 -24.20 5.25 -5.37
N THR A 13 -24.36 5.49 -4.07
CA THR A 13 -23.99 6.75 -3.43
C THR A 13 -22.48 6.95 -3.45
N MET A 14 -21.70 5.90 -3.11
CA MET A 14 -20.24 5.98 -3.13
C MET A 14 -19.71 6.16 -4.55
N ARG A 15 -20.24 5.42 -5.54
CA ARG A 15 -19.91 5.61 -6.95
C ARG A 15 -20.13 7.04 -7.40
N ALA A 16 -21.31 7.60 -7.12
CA ALA A 16 -21.65 8.97 -7.49
C ALA A 16 -20.71 9.99 -6.82
N MET A 17 -20.40 9.80 -5.53
CA MET A 17 -19.51 10.68 -4.79
C MET A 17 -18.07 10.61 -5.28
N VAL A 18 -17.51 9.41 -5.50
CA VAL A 18 -16.15 9.24 -6.03
C VAL A 18 -16.04 9.83 -7.44
N ALA A 19 -17.01 9.52 -8.32
CA ALA A 19 -17.05 10.07 -9.67
C ALA A 19 -17.15 11.59 -9.67
N HIS A 20 -18.00 12.17 -8.81
CA HIS A 20 -18.13 13.61 -8.68
C HIS A 20 -16.83 14.27 -8.23
N ASN A 21 -16.17 13.73 -7.19
CA ASN A 21 -14.92 14.25 -6.67
C ASN A 21 -13.79 14.21 -7.71
N LEU A 22 -13.65 13.09 -8.44
CA LEU A 22 -12.66 12.96 -9.51
C LEU A 22 -12.94 13.93 -10.66
N SER A 23 -14.21 14.14 -11.00
CA SER A 23 -14.61 15.03 -12.10
C SER A 23 -14.40 16.53 -11.79
N GLN A 24 -14.07 16.89 -10.53
CA GLN A 24 -13.68 18.26 -10.20
C GLN A 24 -12.26 18.60 -10.69
N ASP A 25 -11.42 17.59 -10.96
CA ASP A 25 -10.08 17.80 -11.49
C ASP A 25 -10.12 17.76 -13.04
N PRO A 26 -9.75 18.86 -13.74
CA PRO A 26 -9.85 18.93 -15.19
C PRO A 26 -8.87 18.00 -15.93
N GLU A 27 -7.88 17.43 -15.24
CA GLU A 27 -6.98 16.42 -15.80
C GLU A 27 -7.55 14.99 -15.71
N ILE A 28 -8.74 14.78 -15.13
CA ILE A 28 -9.35 13.47 -14.96
C ILE A 28 -10.71 13.42 -15.65
N GLU A 29 -10.91 12.40 -16.49
CA GLU A 29 -12.20 12.08 -17.10
C GLU A 29 -12.69 10.75 -16.53
N VAL A 30 -13.84 10.77 -15.85
CA VAL A 30 -14.52 9.55 -15.41
C VAL A 30 -15.27 8.95 -16.60
N ILE A 31 -14.65 7.98 -17.26
CA ILE A 31 -15.18 7.38 -18.51
C ILE A 31 -16.27 6.33 -18.25
N GLY A 32 -16.48 5.92 -16.99
CA GLY A 32 -17.52 4.98 -16.62
C GLY A 32 -17.59 4.74 -15.11
N THR A 33 -18.70 4.16 -14.67
CA THR A 33 -18.87 3.66 -13.31
C THR A 33 -19.49 2.27 -13.34
N ALA A 34 -19.01 1.35 -12.52
CA ALA A 34 -19.44 -0.03 -12.46
C ALA A 34 -19.85 -0.40 -11.03
N ASP A 35 -20.94 -1.15 -10.91
CA ASP A 35 -21.53 -1.61 -9.65
C ASP A 35 -20.97 -2.94 -9.14
N GLY A 36 -20.07 -3.56 -9.89
CA GLY A 36 -19.44 -4.81 -9.49
C GLY A 36 -18.42 -5.33 -10.51
N SER A 37 -17.83 -6.47 -10.19
CA SER A 37 -16.74 -7.08 -10.97
C SER A 37 -17.10 -7.41 -12.42
N GLN A 38 -18.36 -7.82 -12.67
CA GLN A 38 -18.83 -8.19 -14.01
C GLN A 38 -18.93 -6.95 -14.94
N SER A 39 -19.69 -5.94 -14.53
CA SER A 39 -19.84 -4.68 -15.26
C SER A 39 -18.49 -3.97 -15.41
N ALA A 40 -17.65 -3.98 -14.37
CA ALA A 40 -16.30 -3.43 -14.42
C ALA A 40 -15.44 -4.15 -15.47
N ARG A 41 -15.48 -5.49 -15.55
CA ARG A 41 -14.72 -6.26 -16.54
C ARG A 41 -15.12 -5.94 -17.98
N GLU A 42 -16.41 -5.75 -18.23
CA GLU A 42 -16.92 -5.36 -19.56
C GLU A 42 -16.44 -3.96 -19.93
N MET A 43 -16.56 -3.00 -19.01
CA MET A 43 -16.09 -1.62 -19.20
C MET A 43 -14.58 -1.51 -19.37
N ILE A 44 -13.78 -2.30 -18.64
CA ILE A 44 -12.33 -2.34 -18.81
C ILE A 44 -11.97 -2.73 -20.26
N LYS A 45 -12.69 -3.69 -20.84
CA LYS A 45 -12.46 -4.14 -22.21
C LYS A 45 -12.88 -3.11 -23.24
N SER A 46 -14.07 -2.51 -23.08
CA SER A 46 -14.64 -1.61 -24.08
C SER A 46 -14.05 -0.19 -24.00
N LEU A 47 -13.80 0.31 -22.79
CA LEU A 47 -13.38 1.68 -22.55
C LEU A 47 -11.87 1.84 -22.44
N ASN A 48 -11.13 0.77 -22.10
CA ASN A 48 -9.67 0.81 -21.92
C ASN A 48 -9.21 1.96 -20.98
N PRO A 49 -9.62 1.96 -19.70
CA PRO A 49 -9.23 3.00 -18.74
C PRO A 49 -7.73 3.00 -18.43
N ASP A 50 -7.20 4.17 -18.08
CA ASP A 50 -5.81 4.33 -17.63
C ASP A 50 -5.63 3.90 -16.17
N VAL A 51 -6.70 4.00 -15.37
CA VAL A 51 -6.70 3.70 -13.94
C VAL A 51 -8.10 3.31 -13.47
N ILE A 52 -8.15 2.42 -12.49
CA ILE A 52 -9.38 1.99 -11.82
C ILE A 52 -9.34 2.44 -10.37
N THR A 53 -10.41 3.04 -9.85
CA THR A 53 -10.66 3.07 -8.41
C THR A 53 -11.54 1.89 -8.04
N LEU A 54 -11.14 1.08 -7.06
CA LEU A 54 -11.80 -0.17 -6.74
C LEU A 54 -12.10 -0.28 -5.25
N ASP A 55 -13.36 -0.48 -4.92
CA ASP A 55 -13.76 -0.84 -3.56
C ASP A 55 -13.20 -2.21 -3.13
N ILE A 56 -12.76 -2.29 -1.88
CA ILE A 56 -12.39 -3.55 -1.23
C ILE A 56 -13.63 -4.40 -0.93
N GLU A 57 -14.70 -3.79 -0.40
CA GLU A 57 -15.84 -4.50 0.17
C GLU A 57 -17.02 -4.56 -0.79
N MET A 58 -17.05 -5.55 -1.69
CA MET A 58 -18.17 -5.78 -2.60
C MET A 58 -18.88 -7.13 -2.33
N PRO A 59 -20.23 -7.19 -2.38
CA PRO A 59 -21.01 -8.42 -2.30
C PRO A 59 -20.71 -9.40 -3.45
N GLY A 60 -20.72 -10.70 -3.16
CA GLY A 60 -20.59 -11.78 -4.16
C GLY A 60 -19.14 -12.08 -4.59
N MET A 61 -18.38 -11.07 -5.02
CA MET A 61 -16.93 -11.17 -5.28
C MET A 61 -16.20 -10.05 -4.55
N ASN A 62 -15.35 -10.42 -3.59
CA ASN A 62 -14.53 -9.47 -2.83
C ASN A 62 -13.64 -8.66 -3.80
N GLY A 63 -13.50 -7.35 -3.60
CA GLY A 63 -12.66 -6.48 -4.42
C GLY A 63 -11.21 -6.97 -4.55
N LEU A 64 -10.70 -7.67 -3.53
CA LEU A 64 -9.39 -8.33 -3.58
C LEU A 64 -9.29 -9.45 -4.61
N GLU A 65 -10.35 -10.25 -4.77
CA GLU A 65 -10.38 -11.32 -5.78
C GLU A 65 -10.45 -10.73 -7.19
N PHE A 66 -11.19 -9.64 -7.35
CA PHE A 66 -11.27 -8.94 -8.61
C PHE A 66 -9.93 -8.29 -8.96
N LEU A 67 -9.26 -7.67 -7.99
CA LEU A 67 -7.90 -7.16 -8.14
C LEU A 67 -6.91 -8.26 -8.56
N ASP A 68 -6.89 -9.41 -7.89
CA ASP A 68 -5.99 -10.52 -8.26
C ASP A 68 -6.23 -10.98 -9.71
N LYS A 69 -7.49 -11.03 -10.17
CA LYS A 69 -7.83 -11.35 -11.57
C LYS A 69 -7.36 -10.28 -12.55
N ILE A 70 -7.57 -8.99 -12.24
CA ILE A 70 -7.06 -7.88 -13.06
C ILE A 70 -5.54 -7.98 -13.19
N MET A 71 -4.84 -8.08 -12.07
CA MET A 71 -3.37 -8.07 -12.04
C MET A 71 -2.74 -9.30 -12.69
N ARG A 72 -3.46 -10.43 -12.79
CA ARG A 72 -3.00 -11.61 -13.53
C ARG A 72 -3.31 -11.56 -15.03
N LEU A 73 -4.50 -11.13 -15.40
CA LEU A 73 -4.99 -11.24 -16.79
C LEU A 73 -4.69 -9.99 -17.61
N ARG A 74 -4.72 -8.81 -16.99
CA ARG A 74 -4.47 -7.52 -17.63
C ARG A 74 -3.96 -6.51 -16.58
N PRO A 75 -2.70 -6.64 -16.11
CA PRO A 75 -2.15 -5.74 -15.11
C PRO A 75 -2.30 -4.28 -15.53
N MET A 76 -2.90 -3.47 -14.67
CA MET A 76 -3.13 -2.05 -14.91
C MET A 76 -3.25 -1.29 -13.58
N PRO A 77 -3.16 0.06 -13.57
CA PRO A 77 -3.18 0.81 -12.33
C PRO A 77 -4.53 0.68 -11.61
N VAL A 78 -4.49 0.26 -10.35
CA VAL A 78 -5.67 0.18 -9.47
C VAL A 78 -5.39 0.91 -8.16
N VAL A 79 -6.23 1.89 -7.82
CA VAL A 79 -6.26 2.56 -6.53
C VAL A 79 -7.40 1.96 -5.72
N MET A 80 -7.11 1.35 -4.57
CA MET A 80 -8.14 0.74 -3.75
C MET A 80 -8.82 1.78 -2.86
N LEU A 81 -10.11 1.60 -2.60
CA LEU A 81 -10.87 2.39 -1.65
C LEU A 81 -11.20 1.53 -0.43
N SER A 82 -10.70 1.93 0.74
CA SER A 82 -10.84 1.17 2.00
C SER A 82 -11.59 1.96 3.07
N THR A 83 -12.29 1.24 3.95
CA THR A 83 -12.78 1.79 5.22
C THR A 83 -11.67 1.80 6.28
N LEU A 84 -11.78 2.67 7.30
CA LEU A 84 -10.82 2.78 8.41
C LEU A 84 -11.15 1.78 9.54
N THR A 85 -11.20 0.50 9.22
CA THR A 85 -11.44 -0.57 10.20
C THR A 85 -10.21 -1.48 10.32
N GLY A 86 -10.11 -2.26 11.41
CA GLY A 86 -9.03 -3.24 11.54
C GLY A 86 -9.04 -4.30 10.44
N ARG A 87 -10.23 -4.73 10.00
CA ARG A 87 -10.38 -5.61 8.82
C ARG A 87 -9.97 -4.90 7.53
N GLY A 88 -10.33 -3.62 7.38
CA GLY A 88 -9.90 -2.78 6.25
C GLY A 88 -8.38 -2.63 6.16
N ALA A 89 -7.68 -2.55 7.29
CA ALA A 89 -6.22 -2.50 7.33
C ALA A 89 -5.58 -3.77 6.75
N GLU A 90 -6.01 -4.96 7.20
CA GLU A 90 -5.49 -6.23 6.67
C GLU A 90 -5.80 -6.39 5.17
N ALA A 91 -7.02 -6.05 4.77
CA ALA A 91 -7.43 -6.09 3.37
C ALA A 91 -6.60 -5.12 2.51
N THR A 92 -6.30 -3.92 3.02
CA THR A 92 -5.44 -2.92 2.35
C THR A 92 -4.04 -3.46 2.13
N ILE A 93 -3.38 -4.01 3.17
CA ILE A 93 -2.05 -4.61 3.02
C ILE A 93 -2.10 -5.73 1.98
N LYS A 94 -3.17 -6.55 2.01
CA LYS A 94 -3.34 -7.60 1.02
C LYS A 94 -3.50 -7.07 -0.40
N ALA A 95 -4.22 -5.97 -0.59
CA ALA A 95 -4.41 -5.38 -1.90
C ALA A 95 -3.09 -4.86 -2.49
N LEU A 96 -2.27 -4.20 -1.67
CA LEU A 96 -0.95 -3.72 -2.08
C LEU A 96 -0.03 -4.88 -2.48
N GLU A 97 -0.05 -6.00 -1.75
CA GLU A 97 0.66 -7.24 -2.14
C GLU A 97 0.18 -7.85 -3.46
N LEU A 98 -1.10 -7.68 -3.80
CA LEU A 98 -1.66 -8.17 -5.05
C LEU A 98 -1.30 -7.26 -6.23
N GLY A 99 -0.66 -6.12 -5.96
CA GLY A 99 -0.17 -5.15 -6.94
C GLY A 99 -1.10 -3.97 -7.16
N ALA A 100 -2.00 -3.66 -6.22
CA ALA A 100 -2.64 -2.35 -6.18
C ALA A 100 -1.56 -1.26 -6.10
N PHE A 101 -1.78 -0.15 -6.80
CA PHE A 101 -0.86 0.97 -6.81
C PHE A 101 -0.78 1.63 -5.44
N ASP A 102 -1.93 1.97 -4.87
CA ASP A 102 -2.06 2.55 -3.54
C ASP A 102 -3.48 2.32 -2.99
N CYS A 103 -3.69 2.65 -1.71
CA CYS A 103 -5.00 2.60 -1.07
C CYS A 103 -5.38 3.99 -0.54
N HIS A 104 -6.61 4.41 -0.83
CA HIS A 104 -7.19 5.64 -0.31
C HIS A 104 -8.36 5.33 0.63
N GLN A 105 -8.55 6.16 1.65
CA GLN A 105 -9.68 5.99 2.55
C GLN A 105 -10.97 6.45 1.86
N LYS A 106 -12.05 5.68 1.99
CA LYS A 106 -13.37 6.11 1.52
C LYS A 106 -13.78 7.42 2.21
N PRO A 107 -14.38 8.38 1.48
CA PRO A 107 -14.92 9.57 2.11
C PRO A 107 -16.07 9.18 3.06
N THR A 108 -16.03 9.67 4.29
CA THR A 108 -17.08 9.44 5.30
C THR A 108 -18.25 10.42 5.19
N HIS A 109 -18.08 11.53 4.46
CA HIS A 109 -19.10 12.56 4.27
C HIS A 109 -19.21 12.94 2.80
N ALA A 110 -20.46 13.18 2.35
CA ALA A 110 -20.80 13.45 0.95
C ALA A 110 -20.14 14.72 0.38
N PHE A 111 -19.82 15.69 1.26
CA PHE A 111 -19.28 16.99 0.88
C PHE A 111 -18.29 17.43 1.95
N GLY A 112 -17.00 17.27 1.69
CA GLY A 112 -15.93 17.73 2.56
C GLY A 112 -14.75 18.19 1.72
N ASP A 113 -14.39 19.46 1.84
CA ASP A 113 -13.29 20.07 1.11
C ASP A 113 -11.96 19.38 1.50
N GLY A 114 -11.31 18.75 0.52
CA GLY A 114 -9.95 18.20 0.66
C GLY A 114 -9.78 16.73 0.27
N LEU A 115 -10.76 15.86 0.58
CA LEU A 115 -10.62 14.40 0.30
C LEU A 115 -10.58 14.08 -1.20
N GLY A 116 -11.32 14.83 -2.01
CA GLY A 116 -11.31 14.66 -3.47
C GLY A 116 -9.95 14.97 -4.12
N ALA A 117 -9.21 15.94 -3.58
CA ALA A 117 -7.92 16.36 -4.13
C ALA A 117 -6.84 15.29 -3.94
N ASP A 118 -6.83 14.62 -2.77
CA ASP A 118 -5.90 13.53 -2.50
C ASP A 118 -6.17 12.31 -3.38
N LEU A 119 -7.44 11.95 -3.55
CA LEU A 119 -7.81 10.86 -4.46
C LEU A 119 -7.44 11.20 -5.91
N ALA A 120 -7.73 12.42 -6.38
CA ALA A 120 -7.34 12.86 -7.71
C ALA A 120 -5.81 12.81 -7.92
N ARG A 121 -5.03 13.24 -6.94
CA ARG A 121 -3.56 13.14 -6.97
C ARG A 121 -3.09 11.69 -7.08
N LEU A 122 -3.67 10.78 -6.30
CA LEU A 122 -3.36 9.35 -6.35
C LEU A 122 -3.72 8.74 -7.70
N VAL A 123 -4.90 9.04 -8.24
CA VAL A 123 -5.37 8.57 -9.55
C VAL A 123 -4.45 9.04 -10.67
N LYS A 124 -4.01 10.31 -10.65
CA LYS A 124 -3.05 10.84 -11.63
C LYS A 124 -1.67 10.19 -11.50
N ALA A 125 -1.21 9.94 -10.28
CA ALA A 125 0.06 9.25 -10.04
C ALA A 125 -0.01 7.78 -10.54
N ALA A 126 -1.11 7.09 -10.25
CA ALA A 126 -1.36 5.71 -10.67
C ALA A 126 -1.37 5.59 -12.20
N ALA A 127 -2.08 6.48 -12.90
CA ALA A 127 -2.16 6.48 -14.36
C ALA A 127 -0.81 6.69 -15.05
N ARG A 128 0.14 7.36 -14.38
CA ARG A 128 1.51 7.57 -14.88
C ARG A 128 2.47 6.45 -14.48
N ALA A 129 2.05 5.56 -13.57
CA ALA A 129 2.89 4.51 -13.05
C ALA A 129 3.06 3.37 -14.06
N ARG A 130 4.29 2.84 -14.16
CA ARG A 130 4.56 1.63 -14.94
C ARG A 130 4.15 0.41 -14.12
N VAL A 131 2.96 -0.13 -14.38
CA VAL A 131 2.53 -1.38 -13.77
C VAL A 131 3.36 -2.52 -14.35
N ARG A 132 4.17 -3.14 -13.49
CA ARG A 132 4.93 -4.34 -13.88
C ARG A 132 4.02 -5.57 -13.80
N PRO A 133 4.03 -6.45 -14.80
CA PRO A 133 3.34 -7.72 -14.71
C PRO A 133 3.87 -8.54 -13.52
N ARG A 134 2.97 -9.05 -12.67
CA ARG A 134 3.33 -9.88 -11.50
C ARG A 134 4.19 -11.10 -11.84
N ALA A 135 4.07 -11.61 -13.06
CA ALA A 135 4.90 -12.71 -13.56
C ALA A 135 6.41 -12.37 -13.61
N ALA A 136 6.78 -11.08 -13.65
CA ALA A 136 8.18 -10.65 -13.61
C ALA A 136 8.75 -10.51 -12.19
N ALA A 137 7.91 -10.48 -11.15
CA ALA A 137 8.31 -10.32 -9.75
C ALA A 137 8.60 -11.66 -9.05
N VAL A 138 8.35 -12.79 -9.71
CA VAL A 138 8.78 -14.12 -9.24
C VAL A 138 10.23 -14.36 -9.68
N THR A 139 11.11 -13.38 -9.47
CA THR A 139 12.55 -13.66 -9.45
C THR A 139 12.82 -14.43 -8.17
N ALA A 140 13.38 -15.63 -8.32
CA ALA A 140 13.68 -16.55 -7.23
C ALA A 140 14.22 -15.79 -6.02
N ARG A 141 13.56 -15.96 -4.86
CA ARG A 141 14.07 -15.49 -3.57
C ARG A 141 15.53 -15.90 -3.49
N VAL A 142 16.44 -14.94 -3.53
CA VAL A 142 17.84 -15.20 -3.20
C VAL A 142 17.81 -15.46 -1.69
N PRO A 143 18.03 -16.71 -1.23
CA PRO A 143 18.04 -16.98 0.19
C PRO A 143 19.12 -16.11 0.85
N ALA A 144 18.82 -15.62 2.06
CA ALA A 144 19.79 -14.87 2.84
C ALA A 144 21.09 -15.69 2.95
N PRO A 145 22.29 -15.08 2.84
CA PRO A 145 23.54 -15.81 2.97
C PRO A 145 23.58 -16.51 4.34
N ALA A 146 23.75 -17.83 4.36
CA ALA A 146 23.77 -18.62 5.60
C ALA A 146 24.89 -18.17 6.56
N ASP A 147 25.99 -17.64 6.00
CA ASP A 147 27.18 -17.20 6.74
C ASP A 147 27.24 -15.68 6.88
N TYR A 148 26.10 -14.98 6.80
CA TYR A 148 26.08 -13.53 6.99
C TYR A 148 26.52 -13.15 8.40
N VAL A 149 27.57 -12.32 8.49
CA VAL A 149 28.03 -11.73 9.75
C VAL A 149 27.81 -10.21 9.67
N PRO A 150 26.89 -9.63 10.47
CA PRO A 150 26.68 -8.20 10.49
C PRO A 150 27.92 -7.48 11.02
N ARG A 151 28.22 -6.29 10.49
CA ARG A 151 29.19 -5.39 11.10
C ARG A 151 28.65 -4.90 12.45
N ALA A 152 29.51 -4.84 13.47
CA ALA A 152 29.13 -4.48 14.83
C ALA A 152 28.46 -3.09 14.96
N ASP A 153 28.77 -2.17 14.04
CA ASP A 153 28.28 -0.79 14.01
C ASP A 153 27.17 -0.54 12.97
N ALA A 154 26.80 -1.55 12.16
CA ALA A 154 25.84 -1.37 11.08
C ALA A 154 24.42 -1.10 11.60
N MET A 155 23.68 -0.31 10.84
CA MET A 155 22.23 -0.17 10.94
C MET A 155 21.67 0.09 9.54
N ILE A 156 20.39 -0.20 9.36
CA ILE A 156 19.68 0.07 8.12
C ILE A 156 18.53 1.02 8.44
N ALA A 157 18.38 2.07 7.63
CA ALA A 157 17.23 2.97 7.68
C ALA A 157 16.56 2.97 6.30
N ILE A 158 15.25 2.75 6.26
CA ILE A 158 14.47 2.65 5.03
C ILE A 158 13.31 3.65 5.09
N GLY A 159 13.20 4.50 4.07
CA GLY A 159 12.05 5.36 3.83
C GLY A 159 11.27 4.89 2.60
N SER A 160 9.96 4.82 2.68
CA SER A 160 9.11 4.29 1.61
C SER A 160 7.69 4.89 1.62
N SER A 161 6.99 4.79 0.48
CA SER A 161 5.64 5.33 0.27
C SER A 161 4.87 4.40 -0.68
N THR A 162 4.33 4.90 -1.80
CA THR A 162 3.66 4.11 -2.82
C THR A 162 4.56 2.99 -3.36
N GLY A 163 4.03 1.76 -3.44
CA GLY A 163 4.79 0.54 -3.78
C GLY A 163 5.73 0.03 -2.68
N GLY A 164 5.88 0.77 -1.57
CA GLY A 164 6.78 0.42 -0.47
C GLY A 164 6.40 -0.88 0.23
N VAL A 165 5.10 -1.19 0.34
CA VAL A 165 4.63 -2.44 0.96
C VAL A 165 5.15 -3.67 0.21
N GLU A 166 5.03 -3.71 -1.12
CA GLU A 166 5.55 -4.82 -1.94
C GLU A 166 7.09 -4.88 -1.86
N ALA A 167 7.76 -3.74 -2.03
CA ALA A 167 9.21 -3.66 -2.02
C ALA A 167 9.82 -4.10 -0.67
N LEU A 168 9.19 -3.73 0.45
CA LEU A 168 9.64 -4.13 1.78
C LEU A 168 9.40 -5.61 2.05
N ILE A 169 8.27 -6.17 1.58
CA ILE A 169 8.02 -7.62 1.68
C ILE A 169 9.07 -8.39 0.88
N GLU A 170 9.37 -7.97 -0.35
CA GLU A 170 10.40 -8.57 -1.19
C GLU A 170 11.77 -8.50 -0.50
N LEU A 171 12.19 -7.29 -0.11
CA LEU A 171 13.48 -7.02 0.53
C LEU A 171 13.67 -7.81 1.82
N LEU A 172 12.72 -7.72 2.76
CA LEU A 172 12.84 -8.35 4.08
C LEU A 172 12.71 -9.86 4.01
N SER A 173 12.04 -10.42 2.98
CA SER A 173 12.00 -11.88 2.80
C SER A 173 13.37 -12.50 2.52
N GLY A 174 14.35 -11.69 2.10
CA GLY A 174 15.75 -12.08 1.95
C GLY A 174 16.64 -11.71 3.14
N PHE A 175 16.10 -11.14 4.22
CA PHE A 175 16.90 -10.78 5.40
C PHE A 175 17.25 -12.03 6.22
N PRO A 176 18.49 -12.14 6.73
CA PRO A 176 18.84 -13.17 7.70
C PRO A 176 18.29 -12.83 9.10
N ALA A 177 18.14 -13.84 9.96
CA ALA A 177 17.65 -13.65 11.33
C ALA A 177 18.55 -12.75 12.19
N ASN A 178 19.84 -12.65 11.85
CA ASN A 178 20.83 -11.78 12.51
C ASN A 178 21.10 -10.48 11.74
N CYS A 179 20.12 -9.97 10.98
CA CYS A 179 20.28 -8.72 10.23
C CYS A 179 20.70 -7.54 11.13
N PRO A 180 21.33 -6.47 10.61
CA PRO A 180 21.55 -5.26 11.38
C PRO A 180 20.23 -4.66 11.88
N PRO A 181 20.23 -3.91 13.00
CA PRO A 181 19.06 -3.18 13.45
C PRO A 181 18.51 -2.31 12.31
N THR A 182 17.24 -2.51 11.98
CA THR A 182 16.62 -1.86 10.82
C THR A 182 15.44 -1.01 11.25
N VAL A 183 15.39 0.25 10.83
CA VAL A 183 14.25 1.14 11.05
C VAL A 183 13.58 1.46 9.72
N ILE A 184 12.26 1.36 9.67
CA ILE A 184 11.46 1.59 8.47
C ILE A 184 10.46 2.70 8.75
N VAL A 185 10.45 3.72 7.90
CA VAL A 185 9.38 4.70 7.80
C VAL A 185 8.63 4.42 6.51
N GLN A 186 7.39 3.93 6.64
CA GLN A 186 6.47 3.73 5.52
C GLN A 186 5.36 4.77 5.64
N HIS A 187 5.18 5.59 4.61
CA HIS A 187 4.06 6.51 4.53
C HIS A 187 2.76 5.69 4.43
N MET A 188 2.03 5.60 5.55
CA MET A 188 0.74 4.92 5.65
C MET A 188 -0.04 5.43 6.88
N PRO A 189 -1.37 5.24 6.91
CA PRO A 189 -2.18 5.55 8.09
C PRO A 189 -1.72 4.78 9.33
N ALA A 190 -1.84 5.41 10.51
CA ALA A 190 -1.48 4.81 11.80
C ALA A 190 -2.22 3.50 12.09
N SER A 191 -3.47 3.39 11.62
CA SER A 191 -4.30 2.19 11.76
C SER A 191 -3.78 0.99 10.97
N PHE A 192 -2.93 1.20 9.95
CA PHE A 192 -2.44 0.12 9.08
C PHE A 192 -1.09 -0.42 9.52
N THR A 193 -0.31 0.38 10.26
CA THR A 193 1.05 0.02 10.68
C THR A 193 1.12 -1.28 11.48
N PRO A 194 0.24 -1.56 12.46
CA PRO A 194 0.31 -2.82 13.22
C PRO A 194 0.11 -4.05 12.33
N SER A 195 -0.89 -4.02 11.43
CA SER A 195 -1.15 -5.10 10.47
C SER A 195 0.01 -5.30 9.51
N PHE A 196 0.64 -4.21 9.07
CA PHE A 196 1.82 -4.28 8.20
C PHE A 196 3.05 -4.86 8.90
N ALA A 197 3.37 -4.39 10.10
CA ALA A 197 4.49 -4.92 10.90
C ALA A 197 4.31 -6.41 11.18
N ALA A 198 3.12 -6.83 11.62
CA ALA A 198 2.80 -8.24 11.85
C ALA A 198 2.88 -9.09 10.57
N ARG A 199 2.61 -8.49 9.41
CA ARG A 199 2.74 -9.17 8.12
C ARG A 199 4.21 -9.40 7.74
N LEU A 200 5.06 -8.39 7.90
CA LEU A 200 6.50 -8.50 7.68
C LEU A 200 7.14 -9.53 8.63
N ASP A 201 6.74 -9.53 9.90
CA ASP A 201 7.18 -10.50 10.92
C ASP A 201 6.92 -11.95 10.48
N ARG A 202 5.74 -12.22 9.92
CA ARG A 202 5.39 -13.56 9.41
C ARG A 202 6.14 -13.98 8.13
N LEU A 203 6.64 -13.01 7.36
CA LEU A 203 7.19 -13.26 6.02
C LEU A 203 8.72 -13.17 5.96
N SER A 204 9.38 -12.82 7.06
CA SER A 204 10.81 -12.61 7.15
C SER A 204 11.42 -13.36 8.33
N ALA A 205 12.73 -13.57 8.32
CA ALA A 205 13.45 -14.21 9.41
C ALA A 205 13.67 -13.32 10.66
N PRO A 206 13.95 -12.00 10.56
CA PRO A 206 14.10 -11.15 11.74
C PRO A 206 12.77 -10.87 12.44
N THR A 207 12.84 -10.48 13.70
CA THR A 207 11.66 -10.03 14.47
C THR A 207 11.23 -8.65 13.99
N VAL A 208 9.98 -8.50 13.55
CA VAL A 208 9.44 -7.21 13.08
C VAL A 208 8.37 -6.69 14.04
N SER A 209 8.50 -5.43 14.45
CA SER A 209 7.56 -4.80 15.38
C SER A 209 7.34 -3.33 15.08
N VAL A 210 6.26 -2.75 15.60
CA VAL A 210 6.05 -1.31 15.56
C VAL A 210 7.01 -0.63 16.54
N ALA A 211 7.75 0.37 16.06
CA ALA A 211 8.69 1.15 16.85
C ALA A 211 7.99 1.82 18.04
N ARG A 212 8.65 1.78 19.20
CA ARG A 212 8.22 2.48 20.41
C ARG A 212 9.31 3.46 20.81
N SER A 213 8.90 4.64 21.29
CA SER A 213 9.87 5.63 21.77
C SER A 213 10.68 5.06 22.94
N GLY A 214 11.99 5.23 22.91
CA GLY A 214 12.94 4.68 23.87
C GLY A 214 13.35 3.23 23.64
N ALA A 215 12.75 2.49 22.69
CA ALA A 215 13.11 1.10 22.42
C ALA A 215 14.57 1.00 21.92
N PRO A 216 15.38 0.07 22.45
CA PRO A 216 16.72 -0.20 21.93
C PRO A 216 16.65 -0.74 20.50
N LEU A 217 17.63 -0.37 19.68
CA LEU A 217 17.81 -0.95 18.35
C LEU A 217 18.75 -2.16 18.43
N GLU A 218 18.19 -3.35 18.24
CA GLU A 218 18.88 -4.63 18.41
C GLU A 218 19.11 -5.35 17.07
N ALA A 219 20.19 -6.13 16.98
CA ALA A 219 20.45 -6.95 15.80
C ALA A 219 19.40 -8.07 15.71
N GLY A 220 18.97 -8.40 14.49
CA GLY A 220 17.87 -9.31 14.22
C GLY A 220 16.48 -8.70 14.38
N HIS A 221 16.40 -7.37 14.57
CA HIS A 221 15.14 -6.65 14.72
C HIS A 221 14.92 -5.60 13.64
N VAL A 222 13.67 -5.52 13.20
CA VAL A 222 13.15 -4.50 12.28
C VAL A 222 12.04 -3.73 12.98
N TYR A 223 12.13 -2.40 12.95
CA TYR A 223 11.20 -1.49 13.63
C TYR A 223 10.47 -0.63 12.61
N VAL A 224 9.17 -0.85 12.47
CA VAL A 224 8.30 -0.04 11.60
C VAL A 224 7.79 1.16 12.39
N ALA A 225 8.11 2.37 11.95
CA ALA A 225 7.63 3.60 12.54
C ALA A 225 6.08 3.63 12.51
N PRO A 226 5.42 4.09 13.59
CA PRO A 226 3.98 4.30 13.58
C PRO A 226 3.60 5.29 12.48
N GLY A 227 2.54 4.99 11.73
CA GLY A 227 2.01 5.88 10.72
C GLY A 227 1.33 7.13 11.29
N GLY A 228 0.75 7.94 10.41
CA GLY A 228 0.15 9.24 10.77
C GLY A 228 1.19 10.35 10.88
N SER A 229 1.10 11.17 11.93
CA SER A 229 1.97 12.35 12.11
C SER A 229 3.33 12.04 12.72
N HIS A 230 3.60 10.79 13.11
CA HIS A 230 4.84 10.45 13.79
C HIS A 230 5.99 10.24 12.79
N HIS A 231 7.14 10.81 13.09
CA HIS A 231 8.43 10.46 12.50
C HIS A 231 9.27 9.65 13.50
N CYS A 232 10.20 8.85 12.99
CA CYS A 232 11.09 8.03 13.80
C CYS A 232 12.53 8.52 13.62
N GLU A 233 13.10 9.06 14.70
CA GLU A 233 14.51 9.41 14.80
C GLU A 233 15.29 8.26 15.46
N VAL A 234 16.56 8.14 15.11
CA VAL A 234 17.50 7.27 15.83
C VAL A 234 18.42 8.14 16.66
N THR A 235 18.46 7.85 17.96
CA THR A 235 19.23 8.62 18.96
C THR A 235 20.19 7.70 19.71
N GLY A 236 21.20 8.30 20.34
CA GLY A 236 22.24 7.56 21.07
C GLY A 236 23.44 7.21 20.20
N GLY A 237 24.63 7.14 20.82
CA GLY A 237 25.88 6.76 20.15
C GLY A 237 25.97 5.26 19.94
N THR A 238 26.65 4.57 20.84
CA THR A 238 26.82 3.10 20.79
C THR A 238 25.54 2.34 21.13
N LEU A 239 24.70 2.87 22.02
CA LEU A 239 23.38 2.31 22.38
C LEU A 239 22.28 3.09 21.67
N ARG A 240 22.00 2.70 20.43
CA ARG A 240 21.00 3.36 19.60
C ARG A 240 19.57 3.05 20.08
N ARG A 241 18.69 4.05 20.04
CA ARG A 241 17.28 3.95 20.43
C ARG A 241 16.36 4.66 19.44
N CYS A 242 15.17 4.12 19.25
CA CYS A 242 14.09 4.81 18.55
C CYS A 242 13.60 6.00 19.38
N ARG A 243 13.43 7.17 18.76
CA ARG A 243 12.73 8.32 19.31
C ARG A 243 11.60 8.67 18.35
N LEU A 244 10.36 8.57 18.83
CA LEU A 244 9.21 9.02 18.06
C LEU A 244 9.01 10.51 18.29
N VAL A 245 8.93 11.27 17.19
CA VAL A 245 8.64 12.70 17.20
C VAL A 245 7.33 12.92 16.43
N ALA A 246 6.51 13.88 16.89
CA ALA A 246 5.21 14.20 16.30
C ALA A 246 5.23 15.60 15.68
#